data_AF-A0ABD2MD51-F1
#
_entry.id   AF-A0ABD2MD51-F1
#
_cell.length_a   1.000
_cell.length_b   1.000
_cell.length_c   1.000
_cell.angle_alpha   90.00
_cell.angle_beta   90.00
_cell.angle_gamma   90.00
#
_symmetry.space_group_name_H-M   'P 1'
#
loop_
_entity.id
_entity.type
_entity.pdbx_description
1 polymer ?
#
loop_
_entity_poly.entity_id
_entity_poly.type
_entity_poly.pdbx_seq_one_letter_code
_entity_poly.pdbx_strand_id
1 'polypeptide(L)'
;MYNPTLAAIKFKNVYIHPFYNGNGRTARLLMNFVLMRCGFLPIILPEEKRDEYYEGLVAASSKEKNMTPFITFVSFHLACAQDRAPAPISPLPSSSS
;
A
#
# COMPACT_ATOMS: atom_id res chain seq x y z
N MET A 1 8.08 16.29 -5.33
CA MET A 1 7.87 15.94 -3.91
C MET A 1 7.98 14.44 -3.79
N TYR A 2 9.10 13.92 -3.27
CA TYR A 2 9.33 12.48 -3.13
C TYR A 2 8.50 11.98 -1.94
N ASN A 3 7.34 11.37 -2.23
CA ASN A 3 6.40 10.92 -1.22
C ASN A 3 6.92 9.59 -0.63
N PRO A 4 7.08 9.42 0.69
CA PRO A 4 7.50 8.15 1.30
C PRO A 4 6.68 6.93 0.83
N THR A 5 5.43 7.14 0.40
CA THR A 5 4.56 6.15 -0.27
C THR A 5 5.19 5.55 -1.53
N LEU A 6 5.85 6.37 -2.36
CA LEU A 6 6.58 5.91 -3.54
C LEU A 6 7.74 4.99 -3.16
N ALA A 7 8.44 5.27 -2.06
CA ALA A 7 9.58 4.47 -1.61
C ALA A 7 9.12 3.11 -1.07
N ALA A 8 8.03 3.07 -0.30
CA ALA A 8 7.41 1.85 0.21
C ALA A 8 6.92 0.92 -0.91
N ILE A 9 6.30 1.48 -1.95
CA ILE A 9 5.79 0.74 -3.11
C ILE A 9 6.93 0.27 -4.04
N LYS A 10 7.96 1.11 -4.23
CA LYS A 10 9.10 0.82 -5.11
C LYS A 10 10.03 -0.25 -4.54
N PHE A 11 9.85 -0.64 -3.28
CA PHE A 11 10.57 -1.73 -2.61
C PHE A 11 10.14 -3.12 -3.15
N LYS A 12 10.50 -3.41 -4.40
CA LYS A 12 10.96 -4.74 -4.83
C LYS A 12 9.95 -5.91 -4.80
N ASN A 13 8.64 -5.66 -4.87
CA ASN A 13 7.69 -6.67 -4.38
C ASN A 13 6.62 -7.23 -5.33
N VAL A 14 6.73 -7.03 -6.64
CA VAL A 14 5.73 -7.60 -7.57
C VAL A 14 6.26 -8.78 -8.40
N TYR A 15 7.58 -9.01 -8.39
CA TYR A 15 8.20 -9.98 -9.31
C TYR A 15 8.71 -11.27 -8.65
N ILE A 16 8.54 -11.44 -7.35
CA ILE A 16 8.88 -12.70 -6.69
C ILE A 16 7.57 -13.47 -6.54
N HIS A 17 7.44 -14.56 -7.28
CA HIS A 17 6.36 -15.55 -7.15
C HIS A 17 6.89 -16.77 -6.39
N PRO A 18 7.20 -16.68 -5.08
CA PRO A 18 7.80 -17.79 -4.36
C PRO A 18 6.78 -18.89 -4.03
N PHE A 19 5.47 -18.63 -4.17
CA PHE A 19 4.40 -19.55 -3.82
C PHE A 19 3.59 -19.99 -5.06
N TYR A 20 3.12 -21.25 -5.02
CA TYR A 20 2.27 -21.85 -6.06
C TYR A 20 0.91 -21.14 -6.20
N ASN A 21 0.33 -20.63 -5.11
CA ASN A 21 -0.89 -19.84 -5.09
C ASN A 21 -0.83 -18.79 -3.98
N GLY A 22 -1.52 -17.66 -4.13
CA GLY A 22 -1.66 -16.64 -3.08
C GLY A 22 -0.72 -15.43 -3.20
N ASN A 23 0.10 -15.35 -4.24
CA ASN A 23 1.06 -14.25 -4.44
C ASN A 23 0.41 -12.86 -4.33
N GLY A 24 -0.80 -12.67 -4.86
CA GLY A 24 -1.54 -11.39 -4.75
C GLY A 24 -2.03 -11.07 -3.33
N ARG A 25 -2.30 -12.07 -2.49
CA ARG A 25 -2.63 -11.84 -1.06
C ARG A 25 -1.37 -11.46 -0.28
N THR A 26 -0.27 -12.17 -0.51
CA THR A 26 1.03 -11.88 0.11
C THR A 26 1.57 -10.52 -0.28
N ALA A 27 1.48 -10.14 -1.57
CA ALA A 27 1.93 -8.85 -2.06
C ALA A 27 1.17 -7.69 -1.39
N ARG A 28 -0.16 -7.80 -1.25
CA ARG A 28 -0.99 -6.81 -0.54
C ARG A 28 -0.68 -6.75 0.94
N LEU A 29 -0.49 -7.90 1.58
CA LEU A 29 -0.12 -7.96 3.00
C LEU A 29 1.24 -7.28 3.23
N LEU A 30 2.23 -7.56 2.38
CA LEU A 30 3.56 -6.97 2.50
C LEU A 30 3.56 -5.47 2.17
N MET A 31 2.75 -5.03 1.19
CA MET A 31 2.52 -3.60 0.94
C MET A 31 1.96 -2.90 2.19
N ASN A 32 0.90 -3.45 2.80
CA ASN A 32 0.33 -2.92 4.03
C ASN A 32 1.31 -2.97 5.20
N PHE A 33 2.12 -4.02 5.30
CA PHE A 33 3.15 -4.13 6.33
C PHE A 33 4.19 -3.00 6.23
N VAL A 34 4.68 -2.69 5.03
CA VAL A 34 5.63 -1.59 4.83
C VAL A 34 4.97 -0.25 5.13
N LEU A 35 3.73 -0.04 4.68
CA LEU A 35 2.96 1.17 4.98
C LEU A 35 2.82 1.37 6.50
N MET A 36 2.44 0.32 7.23
CA MET A 36 2.34 0.35 8.70
C MET A 36 3.68 0.63 9.36
N ARG A 37 4.78 0.06 8.85
CA ARG A 37 6.13 0.33 9.37
C ARG A 37 6.56 1.78 9.17
N CYS A 38 6.04 2.42 8.12
CA CYS A 38 6.23 3.84 7.85
C CYS A 38 5.23 4.76 8.57
N GLY A 39 4.34 4.22 9.43
CA GLY A 39 3.37 5.00 10.21
C GLY A 39 2.07 5.31 9.46
N PHE A 40 1.84 4.67 8.32
CA PHE A 40 0.59 4.83 7.56
C PHE A 40 -0.44 3.77 7.96
N LEU A 41 -1.72 4.10 7.76
CA LEU A 41 -2.80 3.14 7.92
C LEU A 41 -2.78 2.10 6.79
N PRO A 42 -3.17 0.84 7.09
CA PRO A 42 -3.29 -0.18 6.07
C PRO A 42 -4.41 0.19 5.08
N ILE A 43 -4.18 -0.11 3.80
CA ILE A 43 -5.17 0.12 2.75
C ILE A 43 -6.05 -1.12 2.63
N ILE A 44 -7.36 -0.91 2.74
CA ILE A 44 -8.37 -1.92 2.44
C ILE A 44 -8.85 -1.68 1.01
N LEU A 45 -8.67 -2.69 0.15
CA LEU A 45 -9.09 -2.63 -1.24
C LEU A 45 -10.47 -3.27 -1.39
N PRO A 46 -11.51 -2.50 -1.78
CA PRO A 46 -12.82 -3.06 -2.10
C PRO A 46 -12.74 -4.01 -3.29
N GLU A 47 -13.65 -4.97 -3.37
CA GLU A 47 -13.70 -5.92 -4.49
C GLU A 47 -14.02 -5.21 -5.82
N GLU A 48 -14.79 -4.13 -5.76
CA GLU A 48 -15.16 -3.29 -6.91
C GLU A 48 -13.96 -2.58 -7.53
N LYS A 49 -12.87 -2.42 -6.77
CA LYS A 49 -11.62 -1.77 -7.21
C LYS A 49 -10.54 -2.77 -7.59
N ARG A 50 -10.89 -4.06 -7.65
CA ARG A 50 -9.98 -5.14 -8.01
C ARG A 50 -9.42 -4.96 -9.42
N ASP A 51 -10.25 -4.57 -10.38
CA ASP A 51 -9.83 -4.42 -11.77
C ASP A 51 -8.80 -3.29 -11.94
N GLU A 52 -9.05 -2.11 -11.36
CA GLU A 52 -8.12 -0.98 -11.35
C GLU A 52 -6.75 -1.36 -10.74
N TYR A 53 -6.75 -2.19 -9.69
CA TYR A 53 -5.53 -2.72 -9.10
C TYR A 53 -4.76 -3.66 -10.04
N TYR A 54 -5.47 -4.57 -10.71
CA TYR A 54 -4.85 -5.46 -11.69
C TYR A 54 -4.32 -4.70 -12.90
N GLU A 55 -5.03 -3.70 -13.40
CA GLU A 55 -4.56 -2.83 -14.48
C GLU A 55 -3.26 -2.11 -14.08
N GLY A 56 -3.21 -1.57 -12.86
CA GLY A 56 -1.99 -0.97 -12.30
C GLY A 56 -0.83 -1.97 -12.20
N LEU A 57 -1.11 -3.21 -11.78
CA LEU A 57 -0.09 -4.28 -11.74
C LEU A 57 0.37 -4.71 -13.12
N VAL A 58 -0.52 -4.83 -14.09
CA VAL A 58 -0.19 -5.17 -15.49
C VAL A 58 0.70 -4.08 -16.07
N ALA A 59 0.35 -2.81 -15.89
CA ALA A 59 1.17 -1.67 -16.33
C ALA A 59 2.55 -1.64 -15.66
N ALA A 60 2.62 -1.97 -14.37
CA ALA A 60 3.88 -2.10 -13.64
C ALA A 60 4.72 -3.31 -14.10
N SER A 61 4.05 -4.37 -14.60
CA SER A 61 4.68 -5.57 -15.12
C SER A 61 5.04 -5.49 -16.61
N SER A 62 4.64 -4.42 -17.31
CA SER A 62 4.97 -4.18 -18.72
C SER A 62 6.47 -3.96 -18.92
N LYS A 63 6.95 -4.11 -20.16
CA LYS A 63 8.37 -3.89 -20.52
C LYS A 63 8.90 -2.53 -20.08
N GLU A 64 8.04 -1.51 -20.06
CA GLU A 64 8.36 -0.14 -19.64
C GLU A 64 8.39 0.05 -18.12
N LYS A 65 7.94 -0.94 -17.33
CA LYS A 65 7.85 -0.90 -15.86
C LYS A 65 7.17 0.37 -15.35
N ASN A 66 6.06 0.74 -15.99
CA ASN A 66 5.34 1.94 -15.64
C ASN A 66 4.54 1.70 -14.35
N MET A 67 5.17 1.95 -13.20
CA MET A 67 4.52 1.87 -11.89
C MET A 67 3.60 3.05 -11.59
N THR A 68 3.60 4.11 -12.41
CA THR A 68 2.81 5.33 -12.16
C THR A 68 1.33 5.05 -11.87
N PRO A 69 0.57 4.28 -12.70
CA PRO A 69 -0.83 3.99 -12.41
C PRO A 69 -1.02 3.27 -11.07
N PHE A 70 -0.16 2.30 -10.76
CA PHE A 70 -0.18 1.57 -9.50
C PHE A 70 0.08 2.50 -8.30
N ILE A 71 1.09 3.36 -8.40
CA ILE A 71 1.43 4.33 -7.35
C ILE A 71 0.29 5.33 -7.14
N THR A 72 -0.28 5.86 -8.22
CA THR A 72 -1.40 6.81 -8.13
C THR A 72 -2.60 6.18 -7.45
N PHE A 73 -2.95 4.95 -7.83
CA PHE A 73 -4.02 4.18 -7.21
C PHE A 73 -3.80 3.98 -5.70
N VAL A 74 -2.61 3.49 -5.31
CA VAL A 74 -2.28 3.27 -3.89
C VAL A 74 -2.25 4.60 -3.12
N SER A 75 -1.72 5.67 -3.71
CA SER A 75 -1.64 6.98 -3.06
C SER A 75 -3.03 7.58 -2.82
N PHE A 76 -3.95 7.45 -3.78
CA PHE A 76 -5.33 7.88 -3.64
C PHE A 76 -6.02 7.13 -2.49
N HIS A 77 -5.91 5.80 -2.48
CA HIS A 77 -6.53 4.98 -1.43
C HIS A 77 -5.89 5.20 -0.05
N LEU A 78 -4.59 5.50 0.00
CA LEU A 78 -3.89 5.85 1.24
C LEU A 78 -4.39 7.17 1.80
N ALA A 79 -4.51 8.21 0.97
CA ALA A 79 -5.05 9.50 1.39
C ALA A 79 -6.47 9.34 1.95
N CYS A 80 -7.33 8.61 1.23
CA CYS A 80 -8.68 8.31 1.72
C CYS A 80 -8.69 7.47 3.00
N ALA A 81 -7.68 6.62 3.25
CA ALA A 81 -7.57 5.85 4.49
C ALA A 81 -7.12 6.73 5.66
N GLN A 82 -6.19 7.68 5.42
CA GLN A 82 -5.73 8.64 6.42
C GLN A 82 -6.81 9.65 6.81
N ASP A 83 -7.61 10.12 5.86
CA ASP A 83 -8.75 11.01 6.13
C ASP A 83 -9.84 10.33 6.97
N ARG A 84 -9.92 9.01 6.90
CA ARG A 84 -10.84 8.17 7.70
C ARG A 84 -10.26 7.73 9.04
N ALA A 85 -9.01 8.09 9.34
CA ALA A 85 -8.41 7.78 10.62
C ALA A 85 -9.21 8.48 11.73
N PRO A 86 -9.70 7.76 12.77
CA PRO A 86 -10.08 8.45 13.99
C PRO A 86 -8.86 9.23 14.48
N ALA A 87 -9.08 10.41 15.08
CA ALA A 87 -8.02 11.25 15.63
C ALA A 87 -6.98 10.37 16.36
N PRO A 88 -5.67 10.60 16.16
CA PRO A 88 -4.65 9.77 16.78
C PRO A 88 -4.98 9.65 18.26
N ILE A 89 -5.15 8.42 18.72
CA ILE A 89 -5.38 8.11 20.14
C ILE A 89 -4.27 8.86 20.87
N SER A 90 -4.64 9.91 21.61
CA SER A 90 -3.69 10.70 22.36
C SER A 90 -2.82 9.73 23.17
N PRO A 91 -1.50 9.96 23.28
CA PRO A 91 -0.65 9.09 24.07
C PRO A 91 -1.29 8.95 25.46
N LEU A 92 -1.48 7.71 25.90
CA LEU A 92 -1.98 7.38 27.24
C LEU A 92 -1.32 8.34 28.23
N PRO A 93 -2.09 9.00 29.13
CA PRO A 93 -1.50 9.93 30.08
C PRO A 93 -0.38 9.19 30.78
N SER A 94 0.86 9.67 30.60
CA SER A 94 2.00 9.17 31.35
C SER A 94 1.62 9.37 32.80
N SER A 95 1.32 8.28 33.50
CA SER A 95 1.10 8.28 34.93
C SER A 95 2.38 8.79 35.57
N SER A 96 2.43 10.10 35.80
CA SER A 96 3.43 10.74 36.64
C SER A 96 3.26 10.14 38.03
N SER A 97 4.17 9.24 38.38
CA SER A 97 4.36 8.71 39.73
C SER A 97 5.80 8.99 40.12
#